data_AF-A0A961UBC6-F1
#
_entry.id   AF-A0A961UBC6-F1
#
_cell.length_a   1.000
_cell.length_b   1.000
_cell.length_c   1.000
_cell.angle_alpha   90.00
_cell.angle_beta   90.00
_cell.angle_gamma   90.00
#
_symmetry.space_group_name_H-M   'P 1'
#
loop_
_entity.id
_entity.type
_entity.pdbx_description
1 polymer ?
#
loop_
_entity_poly.entity_id
_entity_poly.type
_entity_poly.pdbx_seq_one_letter_code
_entity_poly.pdbx_strand_id
1 'polypeptide(L)' 'DGFIHFSTAEQLAGTLAKHFANDPDLLLLTVDAAGLGEALRWETSRRGELFPHLYRPLLVGEVTAVRDITDTDRKPTPK' A
#
# COMPACT_ATOMS: atom_id res chain seq x y z
N ASP A 1 -4.12 2.89 14.57
CA ASP A 1 -4.63 1.59 14.10
C ASP A 1 -3.83 0.39 14.60
N GLY A 2 -2.55 0.53 14.96
CA GLY A 2 -1.78 -0.57 15.59
C GLY A 2 -1.13 -1.54 14.60
N PHE A 3 -1.23 -1.24 13.30
CA PHE A 3 -0.61 -1.95 12.19
C PHE A 3 -0.23 -0.95 11.09
N ILE A 4 0.60 -1.38 10.14
CA ILE A 4 0.94 -0.61 8.93
C ILE A 4 -0.05 -0.96 7.82
N HIS A 5 -0.63 0.05 7.19
CA HIS A 5 -1.54 -0.14 6.05
C HIS A 5 -0.76 -0.35 4.77
N PHE A 6 -1.11 -1.39 4.03
CA PHE A 6 -0.68 -1.60 2.66
C PHE A 6 -1.88 -1.46 1.72
N SER A 7 -1.59 -1.41 0.43
CA SER A 7 -2.60 -1.42 -0.65
C SER A 7 -2.07 -2.33 -1.74
N THR A 8 -2.96 -3.06 -2.42
CA THR A 8 -2.58 -3.72 -3.67
C THR A 8 -2.33 -2.68 -4.76
N ALA A 9 -1.78 -3.12 -5.90
CA ALA A 9 -1.57 -2.23 -7.03
C ALA A 9 -2.88 -1.61 -7.52
N GLU A 10 -3.98 -2.38 -7.55
CA GLU A 10 -5.31 -1.92 -7.97
C GLU A 10 -5.90 -0.89 -6.99
N GLN A 11 -5.50 -0.93 -5.72
CA GLN A 11 -5.98 -0.04 -4.67
C GLN A 11 -5.19 1.27 -4.59
N LEU A 12 -3.98 1.33 -5.16
CA LEU A 12 -3.03 2.43 -5.00
C LEU A 12 -3.64 3.81 -5.33
N ALA A 13 -4.27 3.95 -6.50
CA ALA A 13 -4.86 5.22 -6.93
C ALA A 13 -5.95 5.71 -5.96
N GLY A 14 -6.79 4.79 -5.46
CA GLY A 14 -7.82 5.09 -4.48
C GLY A 14 -7.24 5.50 -3.11
N THR A 15 -6.17 4.83 -2.68
CA THR A 15 -5.44 5.20 -1.46
C THR A 15 -4.82 6.58 -1.58
N LEU A 16 -4.14 6.89 -2.70
CA LEU A 16 -3.54 8.21 -2.97
C LEU A 16 -4.60 9.31 -2.98
N ALA A 17 -5.70 9.13 -3.71
CA ALA A 17 -6.76 10.13 -3.81
C ALA A 17 -7.42 10.44 -2.46
N LYS A 18 -7.50 9.45 -1.57
CA LYS A 18 -8.19 9.60 -0.29
C LYS A 18 -7.29 10.15 0.82
N HIS A 19 -6.03 9.72 0.85
CA HIS A 19 -5.14 9.99 1.98
C HIS A 19 -4.03 10.99 1.66
N PHE A 20 -3.65 11.13 0.38
CA PHE A 20 -2.46 11.86 -0.04
C PHE A 20 -2.72 12.78 -1.25
N ALA A 21 -3.94 13.32 -1.35
CA ALA A 21 -4.38 14.09 -2.51
C ALA A 21 -3.52 15.33 -2.79
N ASN A 22 -3.01 15.96 -1.73
CA ASN A 22 -2.27 17.23 -1.79
C ASN A 22 -0.77 17.07 -1.49
N ASP A 23 -0.28 15.83 -1.36
CA ASP A 23 1.11 15.56 -1.00
C ASP A 23 1.92 15.29 -2.27
N PRO A 24 2.82 16.20 -2.70
CA PRO A 24 3.59 16.04 -3.93
C PRO A 24 4.79 15.10 -3.77
N ASP A 25 5.36 15.03 -2.56
CA ASP A 25 6.63 14.35 -2.30
C ASP A 25 6.38 13.02 -1.57
N LEU A 26 6.03 11.99 -2.34
CA LEU A 26 5.74 10.66 -1.83
C LEU A 26 6.62 9.60 -2.49
N LEU A 27 7.05 8.64 -1.68
CA LEU A 27 7.69 7.42 -2.15
C LEU A 27 6.69 6.26 -2.15
N LEU A 28 6.73 5.45 -3.20
CA LEU A 28 6.13 4.13 -3.24
C LEU A 28 7.15 3.09 -2.77
N LEU A 29 6.83 2.38 -1.70
CA LEU A 29 7.58 1.23 -1.23
C LEU A 29 6.87 -0.06 -1.69
N THR A 30 7.55 -0.86 -2.49
CA THR A 30 7.05 -2.18 -2.90
C THR A 30 7.58 -3.24 -1.95
N VAL A 31 6.71 -4.16 -1.53
CA VAL A 31 7.04 -5.26 -0.62
C VAL A 31 6.44 -6.55 -1.18
N ASP A 32 7.18 -7.66 -1.07
CA ASP A 32 6.63 -8.98 -1.35
C ASP A 32 5.76 -9.45 -0.18
N ALA A 33 4.45 -9.48 -0.39
CA ALA A 33 3.48 -9.90 0.62
C ALA A 33 3.73 -11.33 1.13
N ALA A 34 4.24 -12.23 0.28
CA ALA A 34 4.53 -13.61 0.68
C ALA A 34 5.67 -13.68 1.71
N GLY A 35 6.61 -12.72 1.67
CA GLY A 35 7.73 -12.62 2.61
C GLY A 35 7.35 -12.08 3.99
N LEU A 36 6.15 -11.50 4.17
CA LEU A 36 5.76 -10.88 5.43
C LEU A 36 5.16 -11.85 6.46
N GLY A 37 4.79 -13.06 6.03
CA GLY A 37 4.31 -14.14 6.88
C GLY A 37 3.00 -13.83 7.63
N GLU A 38 2.80 -14.48 8.77
CA GLU A 38 1.56 -14.42 9.56
C GLU A 38 1.26 -13.03 10.17
N ALA A 39 2.25 -12.14 10.19
CA ALA A 39 2.07 -10.78 10.65
C ALA A 39 1.29 -9.92 9.64
N LEU A 40 1.24 -10.32 8.37
CA LEU A 40 0.41 -9.69 7.35
C LEU A 40 -0.99 -10.31 7.35
N ARG A 41 -1.99 -9.51 7.69
CA ARG A 41 -3.40 -9.93 7.71
C ARG A 41 -4.17 -9.20 6.64
N TRP A 42 -5.03 -9.93 5.94
CA TRP A 42 -5.96 -9.36 4.97
C TRP A 42 -7.29 -9.14 5.67
N GLU A 43 -7.69 -7.88 5.81
CA GLU A 43 -8.89 -7.52 6.55
C GLU A 43 -9.83 -6.69 5.67
N THR A 44 -11.14 -6.93 5.82
CA THR A 44 -12.15 -6.22 5.06
C THR A 44 -12.15 -4.75 5.43
N SER A 45 -11.97 -3.90 4.43
CA SER A 45 -12.08 -2.46 4.55
C SER A 45 -13.41 -1.98 3.95
N ARG A 46 -13.49 -0.69 3.65
CA ARG A 46 -14.67 -0.07 3.05
C ARG A 46 -15.00 -0.76 1.73
N ARG A 47 -16.31 -0.92 1.47
CA ARG A 47 -16.86 -1.55 0.24
C ARG A 47 -16.57 -3.05 0.09
N GLY A 48 -16.08 -3.72 1.13
CA GLY A 48 -15.89 -5.17 1.11
C GLY A 48 -14.55 -5.62 0.51
N GLU A 49 -13.68 -4.68 0.12
CA GLU A 49 -12.35 -4.99 -0.39
C GLU A 49 -11.38 -5.33 0.76
N LEU A 50 -10.52 -6.32 0.56
CA LEU A 50 -9.49 -6.69 1.53
C LEU A 50 -8.27 -5.77 1.38
N PHE A 51 -7.79 -5.25 2.50
CA PHE A 51 -6.53 -4.51 2.56
C PHE A 51 -5.51 -5.29 3.41
N PRO A 52 -4.23 -5.32 3.00
CA PRO A 52 -3.18 -5.93 3.80
C PRO A 52 -2.75 -5.01 4.94
N HIS A 53 -2.70 -5.55 6.16
CA HIS A 53 -2.30 -4.87 7.38
C HIS A 53 -1.16 -5.63 8.07
N LEU A 54 -0.02 -4.98 8.29
CA LEU A 54 1.14 -5.60 8.92
C LEU A 54 1.19 -5.29 10.42
N TYR A 55 1.10 -6.33 11.25
CA TYR A 55 1.04 -6.27 12.72
C TYR A 55 2.43 -6.34 13.38
N ARG A 56 3.41 -5.68 12.76
CA ARG A 56 4.77 -5.48 13.27
C ARG A 56 5.44 -4.35 12.47
N PRO A 57 6.59 -3.82 12.91
CA PRO A 57 7.40 -2.94 12.08
C PRO A 57 7.79 -3.61 10.74
N LEU A 58 7.79 -2.81 9.67
CA LEU A 58 8.36 -3.18 8.38
C LEU A 58 9.90 -3.07 8.47
N LEU A 59 10.61 -4.14 8.14
CA LEU A 59 12.08 -4.13 8.08
C LEU A 59 12.53 -3.55 6.74
N VAL A 60 13.63 -2.79 6.74
CA VAL A 60 14.16 -2.17 5.51
C VAL A 60 14.46 -3.22 4.42
N GLY A 61 14.98 -4.39 4.82
CA GLY A 61 15.27 -5.49 3.89
C GLY A 61 14.05 -6.19 3.29
N GLU A 62 12.84 -5.88 3.74
CA GLU A 62 11.59 -6.40 3.17
C GLU A 62 11.06 -5.53 2.02
N VAL A 63 11.65 -4.35 1.80
CA VAL A 63 11.32 -3.47 0.68
C VAL A 63 12.08 -3.94 -0.56
N THR A 64 11.35 -4.32 -1.61
CA THR A 64 11.90 -4.86 -2.86
C THR A 64 12.13 -3.79 -3.93
N ALA A 65 11.42 -2.67 -3.85
CA ALA A 65 11.64 -1.51 -4.70
C ALA A 65 11.20 -0.20 -4.02
N VAL A 66 11.86 0.90 -4.40
CA VAL A 66 11.52 2.25 -3.97
C VAL A 66 11.55 3.15 -5.19
N ARG A 67 10.52 3.99 -5.34
CA ARG A 67 10.49 5.03 -6.37
C ARG A 67 9.57 6.17 -5.96
N ASP A 68 9.71 7.32 -6.60
CA ASP A 68 8.76 8.41 -6.46
C ASP A 68 7.38 7.99 -6.99
N ILE A 69 6.34 8.49 -6.32
CA ILE A 69 4.98 8.48 -6.84
C ILE A 69 4.88 9.48 -7.98
N THR A 70 4.24 9.08 -9.07
CA THR A 70 4.02 9.93 -10.23
C THR A 70 2.53 10.11 -10.51
N ASP A 71 2.20 11.02 -11.42
CA ASP A 71 0.82 11.24 -11.86
C ASP A 71 0.16 10.00 -12.48
N THR A 72 0.94 9.02 -12.94
CA THR A 72 0.37 7.76 -13.44
C THR A 72 -0.16 6.88 -12.31
N ASP A 73 0.44 6.91 -11.12
CA ASP A 73 -0.01 6.12 -9.97
C ASP A 73 -1.32 6.64 -9.37
N ARG A 74 -1.58 7.94 -9.54
CA ARG A 74 -2.80 8.61 -9.08
C ARG A 74 -4.00 8.29 -9.97
N LYS A 75 -3.78 7.66 -11.12
CA LYS A 75 -4.83 7.24 -12.05
C LYS A 75 -5.14 5.76 -11.84
N PRO A 76 -6.41 5.35 -11.79
CA PRO A 76 -6.77 3.93 -11.71
C PRO A 76 -6.19 3.18 -12.92
N THR A 77 -5.65 1.98 -12.68
CA THR A 77 -5.26 1.10 -13.77
C THR A 77 -6.51 0.71 -14.57
N PRO A 78 -6.53 0.84 -15.91
CA PRO A 78 -7.63 0.35 -16.70
C PRO A 78 -7.78 -1.16 -16.50
N LYS A 79 -9.04 -1.62 -16.34
CA LYS A 79 -9.39 -3.03 -16.24
C LYS A 79 -9.15 -3.79 -17.54
#